data_AF-A0A2W2EBB3-F1
#
_entry.id   AF-A0A2W2EBB3-F1
#
_cell.length_a   1.000
_cell.length_b   1.000
_cell.length_c   1.000
_cell.angle_alpha   90.00
_cell.angle_beta   90.00
_cell.angle_gamma   90.00
#
_symmetry.space_group_name_H-M   'P 1'
#
loop_
_entity.id
_entity.type
_entity.pdbx_description
1 polymer ?
#
loop_
_entity_poly.entity_id
_entity_poly.type
_entity_poly.pdbx_seq_one_letter_code
_entity_poly.pdbx_strand_id
1 'polypeptide(L)'
;MVTSAPAPGLPPGHEDHLGVTYQAGGHDVLVEAGFDSYERTEFRRWTLSPEAHNVPIVQEAEFRPGTATSLDASAIGPSRQCYRLSDQAYGVRRTRAVLVHHGPALMAVLDEAPAGRTLRNLWHFAPAATGEGRVTLAAGDRRVTLLQLRPPDHAPVPGQSVRQGTVCTGYLRRADSVTVVSPAASRLLTLIVP
;
A
#
# COMPACT_ATOMS: atom_id res chain seq x y z
N MET A 1 -8.32 26.46 5.89
CA MET A 1 -8.24 25.82 4.56
C MET A 1 -9.59 25.18 4.32
N VAL A 2 -10.35 25.69 3.35
CA VAL A 2 -11.75 25.31 3.11
C VAL A 2 -11.75 23.95 2.40
N THR A 3 -12.31 22.91 3.03
CA THR A 3 -12.56 21.63 2.39
C THR A 3 -13.83 21.77 1.56
N SER A 4 -13.71 21.95 0.25
CA SER A 4 -14.85 21.79 -0.65
C SER A 4 -15.21 20.31 -0.73
N ALA A 5 -16.45 19.96 -0.43
CA ALA A 5 -17.00 18.67 -0.84
C ALA A 5 -16.83 18.51 -2.37
N PRO A 6 -16.55 17.30 -2.87
CA PRO A 6 -16.43 17.08 -4.31
C PRO A 6 -17.74 17.49 -5.01
N ALA A 7 -17.63 18.19 -6.14
CA ALA A 7 -18.77 18.60 -6.94
C ALA A 7 -19.58 17.38 -7.41
N PRO A 8 -20.92 17.44 -7.40
CA PRO A 8 -21.74 16.35 -7.92
C PRO A 8 -21.45 16.15 -9.42
N GLY A 9 -21.04 14.94 -9.80
CA GLY A 9 -20.80 14.54 -11.20
C GLY A 9 -19.38 14.11 -11.55
N LEU A 10 -18.40 14.26 -10.66
CA LEU A 10 -17.09 13.62 -10.84
C LEU A 10 -17.21 12.11 -10.61
N PRO A 11 -16.59 11.27 -11.47
CA PRO A 11 -16.49 9.84 -11.18
C PRO A 11 -15.80 9.68 -9.81
N PRO A 12 -16.29 8.80 -8.93
CA PRO A 12 -15.66 8.59 -7.64
C PRO A 12 -14.20 8.17 -7.87
N GLY A 13 -13.29 8.85 -7.19
CA GLY A 13 -11.90 8.45 -7.11
C GLY A 13 -11.78 7.08 -6.44
N HIS A 14 -10.59 6.51 -6.51
CA HIS A 14 -10.28 5.28 -5.80
C HIS A 14 -10.15 5.59 -4.30
N GLU A 15 -10.50 4.62 -3.45
CA GLU A 15 -10.35 4.72 -2.00
C GLU A 15 -8.94 4.28 -1.57
N ASP A 16 -7.93 4.88 -2.21
CA ASP A 16 -6.50 4.53 -2.13
C ASP A 16 -5.74 5.33 -1.06
N HIS A 17 -6.44 5.83 -0.05
CA HIS A 17 -5.89 6.68 1.00
C HIS A 17 -4.67 6.06 1.69
N LEU A 18 -3.58 6.84 1.76
CA LEU A 18 -2.24 6.43 2.21
C LEU A 18 -1.51 5.46 1.27
N GLY A 19 -2.06 5.17 0.09
CA GLY A 19 -1.47 4.28 -0.91
C GLY A 19 -0.11 4.76 -1.42
N VAL A 20 0.73 3.82 -1.84
CA VAL A 20 2.03 4.11 -2.44
C VAL A 20 2.29 3.20 -3.63
N THR A 21 2.77 3.79 -4.72
CA THR A 21 3.47 3.08 -5.79
C THR A 21 4.97 3.19 -5.59
N TYR A 22 5.72 2.25 -6.15
CA TYR A 22 7.18 2.29 -6.10
C TYR A 22 7.78 1.78 -7.39
N GLN A 23 8.69 2.58 -7.94
CA GLN A 23 9.52 2.23 -9.08
C GLN A 23 10.98 2.35 -8.70
N ALA A 24 11.78 1.36 -9.09
CA ALA A 24 13.22 1.34 -8.88
C ALA A 24 13.88 0.63 -10.07
N GLY A 25 15.10 1.04 -10.45
CA GLY A 25 15.82 0.39 -11.55
C GLY A 25 15.05 0.30 -12.87
N GLY A 26 14.21 1.30 -13.16
CA GLY A 26 13.42 1.38 -14.40
C GLY A 26 12.24 0.42 -14.50
N HIS A 27 11.72 -0.11 -13.38
CA HIS A 27 10.57 -1.01 -13.38
C HIS A 27 9.64 -0.78 -12.18
N ASP A 28 8.40 -1.25 -12.32
CA ASP A 28 7.40 -1.23 -11.25
C ASP A 28 7.74 -2.29 -10.20
N VAL A 29 7.87 -1.85 -8.95
CA VAL A 29 8.04 -2.69 -7.77
C VAL A 29 6.68 -2.89 -7.11
N LEU A 30 6.01 -1.80 -6.74
CA LEU A 30 4.63 -1.81 -6.27
C LEU A 30 3.70 -1.26 -7.35
N VAL A 31 2.68 -2.05 -7.71
CA VAL A 31 1.70 -1.72 -8.74
C VAL A 31 0.37 -1.33 -8.10
N GLU A 32 -0.46 -0.59 -8.85
CA GLU A 32 -1.82 -0.23 -8.44
C GLU A 32 -2.87 -1.03 -9.19
N ALA A 33 -4.08 -1.09 -8.63
CA ALA A 33 -5.22 -1.74 -9.25
C ALA A 33 -5.54 -1.20 -10.65
N GLY A 34 -5.30 0.09 -10.88
CA GLY A 34 -5.57 0.78 -12.13
C GLY A 34 -7.06 0.90 -12.46
N PHE A 35 -7.36 1.33 -13.68
CA PHE A 35 -8.72 1.54 -14.18
C PHE A 35 -9.04 0.57 -15.32
N ASP A 36 -10.09 -0.24 -15.14
CA ASP A 36 -10.54 -1.22 -16.11
C ASP A 36 -11.48 -0.61 -17.17
N SER A 37 -12.60 -0.08 -16.69
CA SER A 37 -13.73 0.39 -17.50
C SER A 37 -14.68 1.27 -16.68
N TYR A 38 -15.60 1.97 -17.36
CA TYR A 38 -16.69 2.71 -16.71
C TYR A 38 -17.88 1.82 -16.32
N GLU A 39 -17.90 0.56 -16.76
CA GLU A 39 -18.99 -0.37 -16.49
C GLU A 39 -19.06 -0.75 -15.01
N ARG A 40 -20.27 -0.84 -14.45
CA ARG A 40 -20.49 -1.08 -13.01
C ARG A 40 -20.33 -2.56 -12.64
N THR A 41 -19.17 -3.14 -12.97
CA THR A 41 -18.82 -4.53 -12.69
C THR A 41 -18.35 -4.72 -11.24
N GLU A 42 -18.31 -5.97 -10.77
CA GLU A 42 -17.68 -6.33 -9.49
C GLU A 42 -16.20 -5.98 -9.46
N PHE A 43 -15.51 -6.21 -10.57
CA PHE A 43 -14.11 -5.87 -10.69
C PHE A 43 -13.88 -4.36 -10.54
N ARG A 44 -14.71 -3.52 -11.18
CA ARG A 44 -14.65 -2.06 -10.98
C ARG A 44 -14.95 -1.66 -9.54
N ARG A 45 -15.90 -2.34 -8.87
CA ARG A 45 -16.17 -2.08 -7.44
C ARG A 45 -14.97 -2.41 -6.57
N TRP A 46 -14.27 -3.50 -6.86
CA TRP A 46 -13.04 -3.89 -6.17
C TRP A 46 -11.90 -2.90 -6.45
N THR A 47 -11.67 -2.50 -7.71
CA THR A 47 -10.58 -1.55 -8.01
C THR A 47 -10.75 -0.21 -7.32
N LEU A 48 -11.98 0.17 -6.95
CA LEU A 48 -12.27 1.40 -6.20
C LEU A 48 -12.14 1.24 -4.69
N SER A 49 -12.01 0.01 -4.17
CA SER A 49 -11.98 -0.26 -2.73
C SER A 49 -10.55 -0.27 -2.19
N PRO A 50 -10.34 -0.02 -0.88
CA PRO A 50 -9.01 -0.04 -0.26
C PRO A 50 -8.25 -1.36 -0.48
N GLU A 51 -8.97 -2.48 -0.63
CA GLU A 51 -8.40 -3.82 -0.80
C GLU A 51 -7.63 -4.03 -2.11
N ALA A 52 -7.75 -3.09 -3.06
CA ALA A 52 -7.03 -3.13 -4.33
C ALA A 52 -5.74 -2.28 -4.32
N HIS A 53 -5.44 -1.63 -3.19
CA HIS A 53 -4.38 -0.63 -3.06
C HIS A 53 -3.32 -1.00 -2.05
N ASN A 54 -2.13 -0.41 -2.19
CA ASN A 54 -1.00 -0.61 -1.29
C ASN A 54 -1.19 0.11 0.05
N VAL A 55 -2.19 -0.24 0.87
CA VAL A 55 -2.65 0.54 2.03
C VAL A 55 -2.65 -0.26 3.35
N PRO A 56 -2.66 0.42 4.52
CA PRO A 56 -2.88 -0.23 5.81
C PRO A 56 -4.37 -0.32 6.17
N ILE A 57 -4.94 -1.51 6.32
CA ILE A 57 -6.36 -1.72 6.66
C ILE A 57 -6.54 -1.96 8.16
N VAL A 58 -7.30 -1.10 8.85
CA VAL A 58 -7.65 -1.29 10.27
C VAL A 58 -8.65 -2.44 10.38
N GLN A 59 -8.36 -3.43 11.24
CA GLN A 59 -9.13 -4.68 11.27
C GLN A 59 -10.45 -4.56 12.04
N GLU A 60 -10.51 -3.69 13.04
CA GLU A 60 -11.64 -3.60 13.97
C GLU A 60 -12.56 -2.40 13.69
N ALA A 61 -12.53 -1.88 12.46
CA ALA A 61 -13.30 -0.71 12.05
C ALA A 61 -13.73 -0.82 10.59
N GLU A 62 -14.87 -0.20 10.29
CA GLU A 62 -15.38 -0.09 8.93
C GLU A 62 -14.74 1.09 8.19
N PHE A 63 -14.49 0.91 6.90
CA PHE A 63 -13.98 1.96 6.04
C PHE A 63 -15.03 3.06 5.79
N ARG A 64 -14.58 4.31 5.74
CA ARG A 64 -15.38 5.53 5.53
C ARG A 64 -14.91 6.22 4.24
N PRO A 65 -15.63 6.01 3.13
CA PRO A 65 -15.30 6.60 1.84
C PRO A 65 -15.18 8.12 1.86
N GLY A 66 -14.34 8.67 0.99
CA GLY A 66 -14.19 10.12 0.82
C GLY A 66 -13.50 10.82 2.01
N THR A 67 -12.78 10.08 2.85
CA THR A 67 -12.02 10.65 3.96
C THR A 67 -10.69 11.23 3.49
N ALA A 68 -10.46 12.53 3.66
CA ALA A 68 -9.21 13.15 3.21
C ALA A 68 -7.96 12.60 3.93
N THR A 69 -6.89 12.42 3.16
CA THR A 69 -5.54 12.16 3.66
C THR A 69 -4.78 13.47 3.87
N SER A 70 -4.05 13.58 4.98
CA SER A 70 -3.18 14.71 5.30
C SER A 70 -1.71 14.33 5.17
N LEU A 71 -0.91 15.24 4.59
CA LEU A 71 0.56 15.18 4.67
C LEU A 71 1.00 15.91 5.93
N ASP A 72 1.36 15.16 6.97
CA ASP A 72 1.74 15.69 8.27
C ASP A 72 3.16 16.28 8.27
N ALA A 73 4.09 15.65 7.53
CA ALA A 73 5.47 16.09 7.42
C ALA A 73 6.13 15.57 6.13
N SER A 74 7.11 16.32 5.63
CA SER A 74 7.98 15.88 4.53
C SER A 74 9.41 16.38 4.71
N ALA A 75 10.36 15.60 4.21
CA ALA A 75 11.77 15.99 4.09
C ALA A 75 12.35 15.38 2.83
N ILE A 76 12.88 16.21 1.94
CA ILE A 76 13.42 15.80 0.64
C ILE A 76 14.89 16.18 0.62
N GLY A 77 15.76 15.21 0.35
CA GLY A 77 17.19 15.40 0.22
C GLY A 77 17.76 14.59 -0.93
N PRO A 78 19.05 14.77 -1.24
CA PRO A 78 19.69 14.15 -2.41
C PRO A 78 19.77 12.62 -2.31
N SER A 79 19.87 12.07 -1.10
CA SER A 79 20.00 10.62 -0.89
C SER A 79 18.71 9.94 -0.44
N ARG A 80 17.74 10.70 0.07
CA ARG A 80 16.50 10.15 0.62
C ARG A 80 15.35 11.15 0.63
N GLN A 81 14.14 10.60 0.60
CA GLN A 81 12.89 11.32 0.80
C GLN A 81 12.12 10.69 1.94
N CYS A 82 11.46 11.49 2.75
CA CYS A 82 10.67 11.06 3.89
C CYS A 82 9.32 11.78 3.88
N TYR A 83 8.25 11.03 4.12
CA TYR A 83 6.88 11.54 4.18
C TYR A 83 6.17 10.93 5.39
N ARG A 84 5.40 11.72 6.13
CA ARG A 84 4.47 11.23 7.14
C ARG A 84 3.06 11.66 6.74
N LEU A 85 2.17 10.69 6.63
CA LEU A 85 0.78 10.88 6.24
C LEU A 85 -0.14 10.35 7.34
N SER A 86 -1.33 10.94 7.43
CA SER A 86 -2.40 10.43 8.29
C SER A 86 -3.78 10.64 7.70
N ASP A 87 -4.73 9.82 8.11
CA ASP A 87 -6.15 10.02 7.84
C ASP A 87 -7.01 9.43 8.97
N GLN A 88 -8.34 9.49 8.78
CA GLN A 88 -9.33 8.89 9.68
C GLN A 88 -10.31 7.99 8.93
N ALA A 89 -9.85 7.32 7.86
CA ALA A 89 -10.72 6.56 6.95
C ALA A 89 -11.39 5.35 7.62
N TYR A 90 -11.03 5.03 8.86
CA TYR A 90 -11.64 3.99 9.69
C TYR A 90 -12.28 4.57 10.96
N GLY A 91 -12.59 5.87 10.96
CA GLY A 91 -13.07 6.60 12.14
C GLY A 91 -12.05 6.75 13.27
N VAL A 92 -10.83 6.31 13.04
CA VAL A 92 -9.70 6.40 13.96
C VAL A 92 -8.46 6.85 13.19
N ARG A 93 -7.57 7.59 13.85
CA ARG A 93 -6.35 8.08 13.21
C ARG A 93 -5.37 6.93 12.98
N ARG A 94 -5.04 6.67 11.71
CA ARG A 94 -3.93 5.81 11.29
C ARG A 94 -2.84 6.66 10.66
N THR A 95 -1.58 6.23 10.79
CA THR A 95 -0.45 6.96 10.20
C THR A 95 0.44 6.05 9.38
N ARG A 96 0.97 6.60 8.30
CA ARG A 96 1.99 5.99 7.47
C ARG A 96 3.20 6.91 7.37
N ALA A 97 4.38 6.41 7.70
CA ALA A 97 5.64 7.07 7.39
C ALA A 97 6.35 6.30 6.28
N VAL A 98 6.79 7.00 5.23
CA VAL A 98 7.48 6.44 4.08
C VAL A 98 8.86 7.06 4.00
N LEU A 99 9.89 6.23 3.88
CA LEU A 99 11.24 6.62 3.55
C LEU A 99 11.64 5.94 2.24
N VAL A 100 12.14 6.72 1.29
CA VAL A 100 12.75 6.22 0.05
C VAL A 100 14.21 6.60 0.05
N HIS A 101 15.10 5.62 -0.09
CA HIS A 101 16.54 5.83 -0.19
C HIS A 101 17.01 5.56 -1.62
N HIS A 102 17.64 6.56 -2.25
CA HIS A 102 17.99 6.52 -3.67
C HIS A 102 19.25 5.68 -3.99
N GLY A 103 20.23 5.62 -3.07
CA GLY A 103 21.48 4.85 -3.26
C GLY A 103 21.26 3.32 -3.32
N PRO A 104 21.17 2.61 -2.18
CA PRO A 104 20.84 1.17 -2.12
C PRO A 104 19.45 0.77 -2.65
N ALA A 105 18.68 1.66 -3.30
CA ALA A 105 17.29 1.43 -3.71
C ALA A 105 16.46 0.72 -2.62
N LEU A 106 15.93 1.48 -1.66
CA LEU A 106 15.15 0.94 -0.55
C LEU A 106 13.91 1.80 -0.33
N MET A 107 12.76 1.17 -0.13
CA MET A 107 11.61 1.81 0.51
C MET A 107 11.38 1.18 1.88
N ALA A 108 11.23 2.02 2.90
CA ALA A 108 10.80 1.63 4.22
C ALA A 108 9.47 2.31 4.55
N VAL A 109 8.49 1.53 4.99
CA VAL A 109 7.16 2.02 5.36
C VAL A 109 6.84 1.60 6.79
N LEU A 110 6.57 2.56 7.64
CA LEU A 110 6.07 2.35 8.99
C LEU A 110 4.59 2.70 9.04
N ASP A 111 3.75 1.70 9.27
CA ASP A 111 2.33 1.87 9.48
C ASP A 111 1.98 1.68 10.96
N GLU A 112 1.17 2.59 11.49
CA GLU A 112 0.78 2.60 12.90
C GLU A 112 -0.73 2.74 13.04
N ALA A 113 -1.33 1.79 13.76
CA ALA A 113 -2.71 1.84 14.22
C ALA A 113 -2.78 2.59 15.57
N PRO A 114 -3.94 3.19 15.90
CA PRO A 114 -4.15 3.77 17.22
C PRO A 114 -4.15 2.69 18.31
N ALA A 115 -3.94 3.10 19.56
CA ALA A 115 -3.89 2.18 20.70
C ALA A 115 -5.13 1.29 20.79
N GLY A 116 -4.93 -0.01 21.03
CA GLY A 116 -6.00 -1.01 21.10
C GLY A 116 -6.58 -1.44 19.74
N ARG A 117 -5.99 -0.99 18.62
CA ARG A 117 -6.35 -1.41 17.26
C ARG A 117 -5.18 -2.09 16.57
N THR A 118 -5.50 -2.85 15.53
CA THR A 118 -4.51 -3.46 14.65
C THR A 118 -4.79 -3.12 13.20
N LEU A 119 -3.74 -3.16 12.39
CA LEU A 119 -3.81 -3.01 10.95
C LEU A 119 -3.16 -4.20 10.25
N ARG A 120 -3.58 -4.44 9.00
CA ARG A 120 -2.86 -5.27 8.04
C ARG A 120 -2.38 -4.40 6.89
N ASN A 121 -1.23 -4.71 6.35
CA ASN A 121 -0.77 -4.14 5.10
C ASN A 121 -1.20 -5.00 3.93
N LEU A 122 -1.59 -4.33 2.85
CA LEU A 122 -1.70 -4.88 1.52
C LEU A 122 -0.57 -4.33 0.67
N TRP A 123 0.10 -5.22 -0.07
CA TRP A 123 1.16 -4.88 -1.01
C TRP A 123 0.94 -5.63 -2.31
N HIS A 124 0.67 -4.89 -3.38
CA HIS A 124 0.43 -5.41 -4.72
C HIS A 124 1.70 -5.27 -5.55
N PHE A 125 2.12 -6.38 -6.11
CA PHE A 125 3.33 -6.46 -6.91
C PHE A 125 3.05 -7.05 -8.30
N ALA A 126 3.94 -6.77 -9.23
CA ALA A 126 4.18 -7.64 -10.38
C ALA A 126 4.56 -9.07 -9.89
N PRO A 127 4.35 -10.14 -10.68
CA PRO A 127 4.35 -11.54 -10.21
C PRO A 127 5.47 -11.95 -9.22
N ALA A 128 5.12 -12.75 -8.20
CA ALA A 128 5.91 -12.98 -6.98
C ALA A 128 6.07 -14.47 -6.58
N ALA A 129 7.02 -14.75 -5.67
CA ALA A 129 7.14 -15.99 -4.88
C ALA A 129 7.40 -15.68 -3.38
N THR A 130 7.20 -16.65 -2.46
CA THR A 130 7.07 -16.37 -1.00
C THR A 130 7.87 -17.28 -0.07
N GLY A 131 8.33 -16.73 1.08
CA GLY A 131 8.98 -17.46 2.20
C GLY A 131 8.87 -16.74 3.57
N GLU A 132 9.43 -17.32 4.63
CA GLU A 132 9.33 -16.91 6.06
C GLU A 132 9.54 -15.40 6.35
N GLY A 133 8.47 -14.62 6.58
CA GLY A 133 8.58 -13.18 6.87
C GLY A 133 9.15 -12.34 5.72
N ARG A 134 9.39 -13.00 4.58
CA ARG A 134 10.16 -12.54 3.44
C ARG A 134 9.46 -12.95 2.16
N VAL A 135 8.94 -12.00 1.42
CA VAL A 135 8.43 -12.28 0.07
C VAL A 135 9.51 -11.93 -0.92
N THR A 136 9.95 -12.91 -1.74
CA THR A 136 10.91 -12.66 -2.82
C THR A 136 10.22 -12.82 -4.16
N LEU A 137 10.06 -11.70 -4.84
CA LEU A 137 9.41 -11.63 -6.13
C LEU A 137 10.45 -11.77 -7.23
N ALA A 138 10.31 -12.78 -8.06
CA ALA A 138 11.20 -13.01 -9.19
C ALA A 138 10.48 -12.71 -10.51
N ALA A 139 11.01 -11.76 -11.27
CA ALA A 139 10.60 -11.49 -12.65
C ALA A 139 11.84 -11.53 -13.54
N GLY A 140 12.09 -12.70 -14.15
CA GLY A 140 13.34 -12.95 -14.88
C GLY A 140 14.55 -13.02 -13.93
N ASP A 141 15.52 -12.13 -14.14
CA ASP A 141 16.74 -11.99 -13.33
C ASP A 141 16.58 -11.06 -12.11
N ARG A 142 15.44 -10.36 -12.00
CA ARG A 142 15.17 -9.36 -10.96
C ARG A 142 14.56 -9.98 -9.71
N ARG A 143 14.90 -9.42 -8.55
CA ARG A 143 14.42 -9.93 -7.25
C ARG A 143 14.06 -8.82 -6.28
N VAL A 144 12.76 -8.58 -6.10
CA VAL A 144 12.30 -7.73 -4.99
C VAL A 144 12.18 -8.56 -3.73
N THR A 145 12.59 -8.01 -2.60
CA THR A 145 12.47 -8.62 -1.28
C THR A 145 11.66 -7.70 -0.36
N LEU A 146 10.53 -8.20 0.15
CA LEU A 146 9.74 -7.57 1.20
C LEU A 146 10.05 -8.23 2.54
N LEU A 147 10.46 -7.45 3.55
CA LEU A 147 10.59 -7.88 4.95
C LEU A 147 9.60 -7.12 5.81
N GLN A 148 9.00 -7.80 6.80
CA GLN A 148 8.15 -7.14 7.79
C GLN A 148 8.70 -7.37 9.19
N LEU A 149 8.86 -6.27 9.93
CA LEU A 149 9.43 -6.24 11.26
C LEU A 149 8.43 -5.57 12.21
N ARG A 150 8.40 -6.03 13.46
CA ARG A 150 7.58 -5.44 14.52
C ARG A 150 8.43 -4.43 15.31
N PRO A 151 8.07 -3.14 15.36
CA PRO A 151 8.71 -2.22 16.28
C PRO A 151 8.30 -2.47 17.75
N PRO A 152 9.14 -2.14 18.74
CA PRO A 152 10.48 -1.56 18.62
C PRO A 152 11.61 -2.60 18.58
N ASP A 153 11.32 -3.89 18.80
CA ASP A 153 12.33 -4.95 18.88
C ASP A 153 12.81 -5.42 17.49
N HIS A 154 12.14 -4.98 16.42
CA HIS A 154 12.42 -5.31 15.03
C HIS A 154 12.43 -6.82 14.77
N ALA A 155 11.67 -7.59 15.55
CA ALA A 155 11.51 -9.01 15.31
C ALA A 155 10.78 -9.23 13.97
N PRO A 156 11.20 -10.21 13.15
CA PRO A 156 10.46 -10.61 11.96
C PRO A 156 9.02 -10.95 12.30
N VAL A 157 8.10 -10.49 11.47
CA VAL A 157 6.67 -10.78 11.57
C VAL A 157 6.41 -12.02 10.70
N PRO A 158 5.98 -13.17 11.25
CA PRO A 158 5.61 -14.34 10.45
C PRO A 158 4.13 -14.28 10.02
N GLY A 159 3.72 -15.18 9.12
CA GLY A 159 2.30 -15.38 8.80
C GLY A 159 1.74 -14.47 7.70
N GLN A 160 2.60 -13.91 6.85
CA GLN A 160 2.17 -13.27 5.61
C GLN A 160 1.41 -14.28 4.75
N SER A 161 0.25 -13.86 4.24
CA SER A 161 -0.47 -14.62 3.22
C SER A 161 -0.23 -13.99 1.87
N VAL A 162 -0.13 -14.82 0.83
CA VAL A 162 0.06 -14.35 -0.52
C VAL A 162 -1.03 -14.87 -1.42
N ARG A 163 -1.58 -13.96 -2.22
CA ARG A 163 -2.77 -14.17 -3.02
C ARG A 163 -2.47 -13.77 -4.45
N GLN A 164 -2.91 -14.59 -5.39
CA GLN A 164 -2.98 -14.17 -6.78
C GLN A 164 -4.07 -13.11 -6.92
N GLY A 165 -3.83 -12.12 -7.76
CA GLY A 165 -4.75 -11.04 -8.04
C GLY A 165 -4.63 -10.57 -9.47
N THR A 166 -5.45 -9.59 -9.83
CA THR A 166 -5.45 -9.01 -11.17
C THR A 166 -5.47 -7.49 -11.05
N VAL A 167 -4.61 -6.82 -11.83
CA VAL A 167 -4.57 -5.35 -11.92
C VAL A 167 -4.81 -4.92 -13.36
N CYS A 168 -5.14 -3.65 -13.54
CA CYS A 168 -5.33 -3.01 -14.83
C CYS A 168 -4.04 -2.32 -15.30
N THR A 169 -3.59 -2.66 -16.49
CA THR A 169 -2.44 -2.00 -17.17
C THR A 169 -2.91 -1.04 -18.26
N GLY A 170 -4.23 -0.88 -18.41
CA GLY A 170 -4.88 0.09 -19.28
C GLY A 170 -6.34 -0.25 -19.50
N TYR A 171 -7.01 0.56 -20.32
CA TYR A 171 -8.42 0.36 -20.64
C TYR A 171 -8.68 -1.04 -21.19
N LEU A 172 -9.55 -1.80 -20.52
CA LEU A 172 -9.86 -3.21 -20.80
C LEU A 172 -8.64 -4.14 -20.88
N ARG A 173 -7.51 -3.75 -20.30
CA ARG A 173 -6.28 -4.56 -20.23
C ARG A 173 -5.94 -4.88 -18.80
N ARG A 174 -5.80 -6.18 -18.54
CA ARG A 174 -5.52 -6.74 -17.22
C ARG A 174 -4.24 -7.55 -17.25
N ALA A 175 -3.58 -7.63 -16.09
CA ALA A 175 -2.40 -8.45 -15.88
C ALA A 175 -2.48 -9.13 -14.52
N ASP A 176 -1.80 -10.27 -14.39
CA ASP A 176 -1.65 -10.95 -13.12
C ASP A 176 -0.79 -10.11 -12.16
N SER A 177 -1.16 -10.17 -10.89
CA SER A 177 -0.46 -9.53 -9.80
C SER A 177 -0.43 -10.45 -8.60
N VAL A 178 0.45 -10.13 -7.66
CA VAL A 178 0.47 -10.82 -6.38
C VAL A 178 0.27 -9.83 -5.25
N THR A 179 -0.66 -10.17 -4.36
CA THR A 179 -0.93 -9.40 -3.14
C THR A 179 -0.31 -10.11 -1.94
N VAL A 180 0.59 -9.43 -1.26
CA VAL A 180 1.09 -9.83 0.07
C VAL A 180 0.23 -9.15 1.13
N VAL A 181 -0.35 -9.95 2.01
CA VAL A 181 -1.14 -9.49 3.14
C VAL A 181 -0.40 -9.81 4.43
N SER A 182 -0.10 -8.80 5.23
CA SER A 182 0.52 -9.01 6.54
C SER A 182 -0.45 -9.64 7.53
N PRO A 183 0.04 -10.28 8.60
CA PRO A 183 -0.79 -10.48 9.78
C PRO A 183 -1.18 -9.13 10.40
N ALA A 184 -2.20 -9.16 11.25
CA ALA A 184 -2.66 -7.98 11.97
C ALA A 184 -1.66 -7.60 13.08
N ALA A 185 -1.27 -6.33 13.15
CA ALA A 185 -0.42 -5.80 14.22
C ALA A 185 -0.73 -4.33 14.48
N SER A 186 -0.38 -3.83 15.67
CA SER A 186 -0.57 -2.41 16.00
C SER A 186 0.42 -1.50 15.26
N ARG A 187 1.61 -2.01 14.93
CA ARG A 187 2.67 -1.30 14.21
C ARG A 187 3.42 -2.28 13.32
N LEU A 188 3.69 -1.89 12.08
CA LEU A 188 4.45 -2.69 11.11
C LEU A 188 5.47 -1.82 10.40
N LEU A 189 6.74 -2.25 10.44
CA LEU A 189 7.79 -1.73 9.58
C LEU A 189 7.98 -2.69 8.41
N THR A 190 7.64 -2.25 7.20
CA THR A 190 7.87 -3.00 5.96
C THR A 190 9.08 -2.41 5.23
N LEU A 191 10.04 -3.26 4.87
CA LEU A 191 11.17 -2.91 4.02
C LEU A 191 10.97 -3.56 2.64
N ILE A 192 11.15 -2.80 1.57
CA ILE A 192 11.05 -3.26 0.18
C ILE A 192 12.38 -2.94 -0.50
N VAL A 193 13.09 -4.00 -0.88
CA VAL A 193 14.43 -3.97 -1.48
C VAL A 193 14.36 -4.60 -2.87
N PRO A 194 14.42 -3.81 -3.96
CA PRO A 194 14.40 -4.29 -5.34
C PRO A 194 15.67 -5.03 -5.79
#